data_AF-A0A967P943-F1
#
_entry.id   AF-A0A967P943-F1
#
_cell.length_a   1.000
_cell.length_b   1.000
_cell.length_c   1.000
_cell.angle_alpha   90.00
_cell.angle_beta   90.00
_cell.angle_gamma   90.00
#
_symmetry.space_group_name_H-M   'P 1'
#
loop_
_entity.id
_entity.type
_entity.pdbx_description
1 polymer ?
#
loop_
_entity_poly.entity_id
_entity_poly.type
_entity_poly.pdbx_seq_one_letter_code
_entity_poly.pdbx_strand_id
1 'polypeptide(L)'
;MSENTDLDEILELLERRNKQNTEQYFIDLQSNEKAILSSASNIFAAYIASGIVASGDEEKFIQKSVNEAIKIALRVEKLVSDAEEEHNI
;
A
#
# COMPACT_ATOMS: atom_id res chain seq x y z
N MET A 1 -17.78 -37.58 -34.23
CA MET A 1 -16.64 -36.79 -33.73
C MET A 1 -17.24 -35.60 -32.99
N SER A 2 -18.01 -35.88 -31.94
CA SER A 2 -18.61 -34.86 -31.09
C SER A 2 -17.68 -34.60 -29.91
N GLU A 3 -17.97 -33.47 -29.25
CA GLU A 3 -17.64 -33.18 -27.87
C GLU A 3 -16.17 -32.86 -27.62
N ASN A 4 -15.85 -31.56 -27.63
CA ASN A 4 -15.14 -30.90 -26.52
C ASN A 4 -14.61 -29.49 -26.87
N THR A 5 -15.01 -28.87 -27.98
CA THR A 5 -14.60 -27.49 -28.30
C THR A 5 -14.96 -26.50 -27.18
N ASP A 6 -16.13 -26.66 -26.55
CA ASP A 6 -16.55 -25.84 -25.40
C ASP A 6 -15.71 -26.12 -24.14
N LEU A 7 -15.23 -27.36 -23.97
CA LEU A 7 -14.39 -27.75 -22.83
C LEU A 7 -12.97 -27.21 -22.99
N ASP A 8 -12.44 -27.24 -24.20
CA ASP A 8 -11.13 -26.68 -24.55
C ASP A 8 -11.12 -25.16 -24.33
N GLU A 9 -12.21 -24.47 -24.71
CA GLU A 9 -12.36 -23.03 -24.48
C GLU A 9 -12.48 -22.69 -22.98
N ILE A 10 -13.21 -23.50 -22.21
CA ILE A 10 -13.30 -23.36 -20.74
C ILE A 10 -11.93 -23.61 -20.09
N LEU A 11 -11.18 -24.61 -20.54
CA LEU A 11 -9.83 -24.91 -20.06
C LEU A 11 -8.88 -23.75 -20.33
N GLU A 12 -8.92 -23.16 -21.53
CA GLU A 12 -8.09 -22.01 -21.89
C GLU A 12 -8.44 -20.77 -21.04
N LEU A 13 -9.72 -20.55 -20.73
CA LEU A 13 -10.17 -19.49 -19.83
C LEU A 13 -9.71 -19.71 -18.38
N LEU A 14 -9.73 -20.96 -17.90
CA LEU A 14 -9.24 -21.32 -16.56
C LEU A 14 -7.72 -21.19 -16.45
N GLU A 15 -6.97 -21.57 -17.49
CA GLU A 15 -5.52 -21.40 -17.54
C GLU A 15 -5.13 -19.91 -17.56
N ARG A 16 -5.83 -19.08 -18.35
CA ARG A 16 -5.63 -17.62 -18.35
C ARG A 16 -5.93 -17.00 -16.98
N ARG A 17 -7.00 -17.44 -16.31
CA ARG A 17 -7.35 -16.99 -14.95
C ARG A 17 -6.29 -17.42 -13.92
N ASN A 18 -5.79 -18.65 -14.01
CA ASN A 18 -4.74 -19.13 -13.11
C ASN A 18 -3.41 -18.42 -13.34
N LYS A 19 -3.06 -18.10 -14.59
CA LYS A 19 -1.84 -17.36 -14.94
C LYS A 19 -1.84 -15.94 -14.37
N GLN A 20 -3.01 -15.30 -14.30
CA GLN A 20 -3.18 -13.98 -13.65
C GLN A 20 -3.08 -14.04 -12.12
N ASN A 21 -3.38 -15.18 -11.49
CA ASN A 21 -3.31 -15.37 -10.03
C ASN A 21 -1.92 -15.80 -9.52
N THR A 22 -0.93 -15.96 -10.41
CA THR A 22 0.42 -16.46 -10.06
C THR A 22 1.53 -15.42 -10.17
N GLU A 23 1.22 -14.14 -10.36
CA GLU A 23 2.21 -13.09 -10.12
C GLU A 23 2.26 -12.81 -8.62
N GLN A 24 3.04 -13.62 -7.89
CA GLN A 24 3.42 -13.26 -6.53
C GLN A 24 4.33 -12.03 -6.61
N TYR A 25 3.74 -10.85 -6.41
CA TYR A 25 4.49 -9.62 -6.21
C TYR A 25 5.17 -9.70 -4.83
N PHE A 26 6.43 -10.10 -4.82
CA PHE A 26 7.27 -10.01 -3.64
C PHE A 26 7.67 -8.55 -3.43
N ILE A 27 7.02 -7.90 -2.46
CA ILE A 27 7.40 -6.54 -2.03
C ILE A 27 8.43 -6.68 -0.91
N ASP A 28 9.68 -6.35 -1.20
CA ASP A 28 10.75 -6.31 -0.19
C ASP A 28 10.94 -4.88 0.32
N LEU A 29 10.23 -4.54 1.40
CA LEU A 29 10.34 -3.23 2.05
C LEU A 29 11.39 -3.27 3.17
N GLN A 30 12.24 -2.25 3.20
CA GLN A 30 13.13 -1.95 4.31
C GLN A 30 12.35 -1.63 5.59
N SER A 31 13.01 -1.69 6.75
CA SER A 31 12.34 -1.49 8.06
C SER A 31 11.71 -0.10 8.21
N ASN A 32 12.40 0.94 7.72
CA ASN A 32 11.90 2.31 7.64
C ASN A 32 10.69 2.42 6.70
N GLU A 33 10.73 1.78 5.54
CA GLU A 33 9.62 1.76 4.57
C GLU A 33 8.39 1.06 5.15
N LYS A 34 8.56 -0.04 5.91
CA LYS A 34 7.47 -0.71 6.64
C LYS A 34 6.83 0.20 7.69
N ALA A 35 7.62 0.98 8.42
CA ALA A 35 7.11 1.92 9.41
C ALA A 35 6.30 3.06 8.76
N ILE A 36 6.80 3.59 7.63
CA ILE A 36 6.08 4.59 6.83
C ILE A 36 4.79 4.00 6.27
N LEU A 37 4.84 2.80 5.69
CA LEU A 37 3.67 2.11 5.16
C LEU A 37 2.59 1.94 6.25
N SER A 38 2.96 1.41 7.41
CA SER A 38 2.02 1.20 8.52
C SER A 38 1.37 2.51 8.96
N SER A 39 2.15 3.59 9.07
CA SER A 39 1.63 4.91 9.42
C SER A 39 0.70 5.47 8.34
N ALA A 40 1.09 5.37 7.07
CA ALA A 40 0.28 5.80 5.94
C ALA A 40 -1.03 5.02 5.83
N SER A 41 -1.02 3.71 6.09
CA SER A 41 -2.23 2.88 6.15
C SER A 41 -3.20 3.36 7.22
N ASN A 42 -2.71 3.72 8.41
CA ASN A 42 -3.55 4.25 9.48
C ASN A 42 -4.16 5.60 9.11
N ILE A 43 -3.38 6.51 8.51
CA ILE A 43 -3.87 7.82 8.04
C ILE A 43 -4.94 7.63 6.95
N PHE A 44 -4.69 6.75 5.98
CA PHE A 44 -5.64 6.46 4.91
C PHE A 44 -6.93 5.83 5.43
N ALA A 45 -6.83 4.90 6.38
CA ALA A 45 -8.00 4.32 7.05
C ALA A 45 -8.83 5.38 7.78
N ALA A 46 -8.19 6.38 8.40
CA ALA A 46 -8.90 7.51 9.00
C ALA A 46 -9.64 8.37 7.95
N TYR A 47 -9.04 8.59 6.78
CA TYR A 47 -9.73 9.28 5.68
C TYR A 47 -10.95 8.51 5.19
N ILE A 48 -10.84 7.18 5.02
CA ILE A 48 -11.98 6.33 4.66
C ILE A 48 -13.07 6.41 5.74
N ALA A 49 -12.71 6.23 7.01
CA ALA A 49 -13.66 6.24 8.13
C ALA A 49 -14.40 7.58 8.27
N SER A 50 -13.74 8.68 7.90
CA SER A 50 -14.34 10.03 7.89
C SER A 50 -15.29 10.30 6.71
N GLY A 51 -15.37 9.38 5.74
CA GLY A 51 -16.20 9.53 4.53
C GLY A 51 -15.67 10.56 3.53
N ILE A 52 -14.41 11.00 3.68
CA ILE A 52 -13.79 12.02 2.81
C ILE A 52 -13.29 11.42 1.49
N VAL A 53 -13.02 10.10 1.45
CA VAL A 53 -12.56 9.41 0.24
C VAL A 53 -13.77 9.03 -0.62
N ALA A 54 -13.96 9.74 -1.74
CA ALA A 54 -14.94 9.36 -2.75
C ALA A 54 -14.41 8.22 -3.63
N SER A 55 -15.32 7.46 -4.25
CA SER A 55 -14.94 6.44 -5.22
C SER A 55 -14.23 7.07 -6.42
N GLY A 56 -13.04 6.59 -6.75
CA GLY A 56 -12.16 7.14 -7.78
C GLY A 56 -11.11 8.12 -7.26
N ASP A 57 -11.20 8.56 -6.00
CA ASP A 57 -10.21 9.43 -5.35
C ASP A 57 -9.20 8.66 -4.48
N GLU A 58 -9.26 7.32 -4.44
CA GLU A 58 -8.46 6.48 -3.53
C GLU A 58 -6.95 6.76 -3.69
N GLU A 59 -6.44 6.76 -4.93
CA GLU A 59 -5.01 6.97 -5.23
C GLU A 59 -4.50 8.31 -4.70
N LYS A 60 -5.30 9.37 -4.85
CA LYS A 60 -4.98 10.71 -4.35
C LYS A 60 -4.83 10.71 -2.83
N PHE A 61 -5.70 10.01 -2.12
CA PHE A 61 -5.66 9.95 -0.66
C PHE A 61 -4.62 8.96 -0.14
N ILE A 62 -4.29 7.90 -0.89
CA ILE A 62 -3.14 7.03 -0.63
C ILE A 62 -1.85 7.86 -0.68
N GLN A 63 -1.61 8.57 -1.79
CA GLN A 63 -0.43 9.42 -1.95
C GLN A 63 -0.36 10.51 -0.86
N LYS A 64 -1.51 11.11 -0.52
CA LYS A 64 -1.59 12.10 0.56
C LYS A 64 -1.18 11.50 1.90
N SER A 65 -1.66 10.30 2.22
CA SER A 65 -1.37 9.60 3.47
C SER A 65 0.11 9.22 3.60
N VAL A 66 0.74 8.78 2.51
CA VAL A 66 2.20 8.53 2.45
C VAL A 66 2.98 9.80 2.73
N ASN A 67 2.62 10.91 2.06
CA ASN A 67 3.29 12.20 2.25
C ASN A 67 3.16 12.71 3.70
N GLU A 68 2.01 12.49 4.33
CA GLU A 68 1.77 12.89 5.72
C GLU A 68 2.55 12.02 6.71
N ALA A 69 2.61 10.70 6.47
CA ALA A 69 3.45 9.81 7.26
C ALA A 69 4.94 10.23 7.22
N ILE A 70 5.45 10.58 6.04
CA ILE A 70 6.84 11.09 5.88
C ILE A 70 7.03 12.40 6.65
N LYS A 71 6.08 13.35 6.54
CA LYS A 71 6.17 14.62 7.27
C LYS A 71 6.19 14.43 8.79
N ILE A 72 5.37 13.51 9.30
CA ILE A 72 5.34 13.16 10.72
C ILE A 72 6.69 12.56 11.14
N ALA A 73 7.20 11.59 10.37
CA ALA A 73 8.50 10.98 10.63
C ALA A 73 9.63 12.01 10.70
N LEU A 74 9.72 12.92 9.72
CA LEU A 74 10.71 14.00 9.71
C LEU A 74 10.57 14.94 10.91
N ARG A 75 9.33 15.19 11.37
CA ARG A 75 9.11 16.03 12.54
C ARG A 75 9.57 15.34 13.83
N VAL A 76 9.33 14.04 13.95
CA VAL A 76 9.79 13.23 15.09
C VAL A 76 11.31 13.18 15.11
N GLU A 77 11.95 12.89 13.98
CA GLU A 77 13.42 12.87 13.83
C GLU A 77 14.03 14.17 14.35
N LYS A 78 13.52 15.32 13.86
CA LYS A 78 13.99 16.62 14.31
C LYS A 78 13.83 16.83 15.81
N LEU A 79 12.69 16.45 16.38
CA LEU A 79 12.46 16.60 17.83
C LEU A 79 13.42 15.75 18.67
N VAL A 80 13.76 14.55 18.19
CA VAL A 80 14.73 13.69 18.87
C VAL A 80 16.13 14.31 18.79
N SER A 81 16.55 14.77 17.61
CA SER A 81 17.85 15.44 17.46
C SER A 81 17.96 16.70 18.31
N ASP A 82 16.95 17.58 18.28
CA ASP A 82 16.92 18.81 19.09
C ASP A 82 17.05 18.47 20.60
N ALA A 83 16.38 17.41 21.07
CA ALA A 83 16.43 16.99 22.48
C ALA A 83 17.78 16.37 22.88
N GLU A 84 18.44 15.64 21.99
CA GLU A 84 19.78 15.10 22.21
C GLU A 84 20.84 16.21 22.27
N GLU A 85 20.69 17.27 21.48
CA GLU A 85 21.57 18.44 21.55
C GLU A 85 21.43 19.17 22.89
N GLU A 86 20.20 19.42 23.37
CA GLU A 86 19.96 20.08 24.66
C GLU A 86 20.50 19.29 25.86
N HIS A 87 20.49 17.96 25.80
CA HIS A 87 21.00 17.11 26.89
C HIS A 87 22.52 17.05 27.00
N ASN A 88 23.24 17.46 25.95
CA ASN A 88 24.70 17.42 25.87
C ASN A 88 25.38 18.78 26.14
N ILE A 89 24.60 19.79 26.56
CA ILE A 89 25.04 21.14 26.94
C ILE A 89 24.86 21.33 28.44
#